data_AF-A0A2K6ULF5-F1
#
_entry.id   AF-A0A2K6ULF5-F1
#
_cell.length_a   1.000
_cell.length_b   1.000
_cell.length_c   1.000
_cell.angle_alpha   90.00
_cell.angle_beta   90.00
_cell.angle_gamma   90.00
#
_symmetry.space_group_name_H-M   'P 1'
#
loop_
_entity.id
_entity.type
_entity.pdbx_description
1 polymer ?
#
loop_
_entity_poly.entity_id
_entity_poly.type
_entity_poly.pdbx_seq_one_letter_code
_entity_poly.pdbx_strand_id
1 'polypeptide(L)'
;MPSRLRKTRKLRGHVSHGHGRIGKHRKHPGGRGNAGGMHHHRINFDKYHPGYFGKVGMRHYHLKRNQSFCPTVNLDKLGYYKVLGKGKLPKQPVIVKAKFFSRRAEEKIKGVGGACVLVA
;
A
#
# COMPACT_ATOMS: atom_id res chain seq x y z
N MET A 1 14.00 20.25 12.33
CA MET A 1 14.21 19.88 13.74
C MET A 1 15.24 20.82 14.38
N PRO A 2 14.87 21.62 15.40
CA PRO A 2 15.80 22.52 16.07
C PRO A 2 16.94 21.74 16.76
N SER A 3 18.16 22.28 16.71
CA SER A 3 19.36 21.64 17.26
C SER A 3 19.30 21.47 18.79
N ARG A 4 18.59 22.37 19.48
CA ARG A 4 18.35 22.38 20.94
C ARG A 4 17.79 21.06 21.48
N LEU A 5 16.90 20.41 20.73
CA LEU A 5 16.16 19.22 21.20
C LEU A 5 16.87 17.91 20.84
N ARG A 6 18.03 17.95 20.17
CA ARG A 6 18.74 16.74 19.75
C ARG A 6 19.44 16.07 20.93
N LYS A 7 19.41 14.73 20.95
CA LYS A 7 20.13 13.90 21.95
C LYS A 7 21.62 14.25 22.04
N THR A 8 22.24 14.63 20.92
CA THR A 8 23.63 15.08 20.86
C THR A 8 23.95 16.22 21.83
N ARG A 9 23.00 17.14 22.08
CA ARG A 9 23.23 18.25 23.02
C ARG A 9 23.34 17.76 24.46
N LYS A 10 22.55 16.75 24.83
CA LYS A 10 22.56 16.13 26.16
C LYS A 10 23.79 15.24 26.39
N LEU A 11 24.40 14.74 25.32
CA LEU A 11 25.53 13.81 25.41
C LEU A 11 26.92 14.47 25.36
N ARG A 12 27.00 15.81 25.26
CA ARG A 12 28.29 16.52 25.33
C ARG A 12 28.92 16.32 26.70
N GLY A 13 30.21 16.00 26.74
CA GLY A 13 30.94 15.64 27.97
C GLY A 13 30.93 14.14 28.29
N HIS A 14 30.08 13.34 27.65
CA HIS A 14 30.13 11.88 27.81
C HIS A 14 31.18 11.24 26.87
N VAL A 15 31.99 10.35 27.44
CA VAL A 15 33.18 9.75 26.77
C VAL A 15 32.85 9.04 25.45
N SER A 16 31.76 8.28 25.37
CA SER A 16 31.46 7.42 24.20
C SER A 16 30.28 7.90 23.33
N HIS A 17 29.69 9.06 23.65
CA HIS A 17 28.48 9.57 22.98
C HIS A 17 27.32 8.54 22.93
N GLY A 18 27.25 7.62 23.89
CA GLY A 18 26.18 6.61 23.97
C GLY A 18 26.39 5.36 23.11
N HIS A 19 27.58 5.15 22.52
CA HIS A 19 27.88 3.96 21.71
C HIS A 19 28.66 2.85 22.45
N GLY A 20 28.77 2.96 23.78
CA GLY A 20 29.50 2.00 24.61
C GLY A 20 31.02 2.11 24.49
N ARG A 21 31.76 1.60 25.48
CA ARG A 21 33.24 1.66 25.51
C ARG A 21 33.91 0.54 24.70
N ILE A 22 33.34 -0.67 24.71
CA ILE A 22 33.93 -1.89 24.13
C ILE A 22 33.57 -2.02 22.65
N GLY A 23 32.27 -2.05 22.31
CA GLY A 23 31.81 -2.25 20.93
C GLY A 23 32.17 -1.10 19.99
N LYS A 24 32.08 0.14 20.49
CA LYS A 24 32.34 1.42 19.80
C LYS A 24 31.44 1.64 18.56
N HIS A 25 31.34 2.89 18.12
CA HIS A 25 30.68 3.21 16.86
C HIS A 25 31.63 2.92 15.68
N ARG A 26 31.35 1.84 14.95
CA ARG A 26 32.10 1.46 13.73
C ARG A 26 31.33 1.85 12.47
N LYS A 27 32.03 1.94 11.34
CA LYS A 27 31.45 2.46 10.09
C LYS A 27 30.34 1.55 9.53
N HIS A 28 30.61 0.26 9.31
CA HIS A 28 29.61 -0.70 8.79
C HIS A 28 29.88 -2.16 9.24
N PRO A 29 29.74 -2.49 10.53
CA PRO A 29 29.78 -3.89 10.95
C PRO A 29 28.56 -4.64 10.36
N GLY A 30 28.76 -5.82 9.77
CA GLY A 30 27.68 -6.64 9.20
C GLY A 30 27.28 -6.33 7.75
N GLY A 31 27.90 -5.31 7.12
CA GLY A 31 27.68 -4.94 5.73
C GLY A 31 26.88 -3.65 5.54
N ARG A 32 26.53 -3.32 4.30
CA ARG A 32 25.76 -2.13 3.93
C ARG A 32 24.40 -2.52 3.35
N GLY A 33 23.36 -1.75 3.65
CA GLY A 33 22.01 -2.01 3.14
C GLY A 33 21.52 -3.40 3.54
N ASN A 34 21.00 -4.16 2.57
CA ASN A 34 20.41 -5.49 2.78
C ASN A 34 21.41 -6.64 2.63
N ALA A 35 22.71 -6.40 2.87
CA ALA A 35 23.74 -7.42 2.80
C ALA A 35 23.47 -8.57 3.82
N GLY A 36 23.84 -9.79 3.45
CA GLY A 36 23.77 -10.96 4.34
C GLY A 36 22.37 -11.54 4.56
N GLY A 37 21.36 -11.11 3.79
CA GLY A 37 19.96 -11.48 4.05
C GLY A 37 19.62 -12.97 3.94
N MET A 38 20.43 -13.78 3.25
CA MET A 38 20.33 -15.27 3.27
C MET A 38 21.43 -15.95 4.10
N HIS A 39 22.36 -15.17 4.65
CA HIS A 39 23.50 -15.63 5.43
C HIS A 39 23.36 -15.16 6.89
N HIS A 40 24.22 -14.25 7.36
CA HIS A 40 24.27 -13.81 8.76
C HIS A 40 23.10 -12.92 9.19
N HIS A 41 22.23 -12.47 8.29
CA HIS A 41 20.99 -11.75 8.60
C HIS A 41 19.71 -12.55 8.26
N ARG A 42 19.84 -13.85 7.93
CA ARG A 42 18.72 -14.71 7.51
C ARG A 42 17.53 -14.72 8.47
N ILE A 43 17.79 -14.84 9.77
CA ILE A 43 16.73 -14.90 10.80
C ILE A 43 15.85 -13.65 10.77
N ASN A 44 16.42 -12.47 10.53
CA ASN A 44 15.66 -11.23 10.48
C ASN A 44 14.73 -11.18 9.25
N PHE A 45 15.18 -11.73 8.11
CA PHE A 45 14.39 -11.78 6.89
C PHE A 45 13.29 -12.82 6.96
N ASP A 46 13.58 -14.01 7.43
CA ASP A 46 12.57 -15.07 7.56
C ASP A 46 11.48 -14.68 8.58
N LYS A 47 11.85 -13.98 9.65
CA LYS A 47 10.91 -13.58 10.72
C LYS A 47 9.97 -12.45 10.33
N TYR A 48 10.48 -11.40 9.68
CA TYR A 48 9.69 -10.18 9.43
C TYR A 48 9.33 -9.97 7.95
N HIS A 49 9.97 -10.70 7.02
CA HIS A 49 9.79 -10.53 5.58
C HIS A 49 9.72 -11.89 4.84
N PRO A 50 8.76 -12.77 5.18
CA PRO A 50 8.59 -14.03 4.47
C PRO A 50 8.25 -13.77 2.99
N GLY A 51 8.85 -14.54 2.09
CA GLY A 51 8.67 -14.39 0.64
C GLY A 51 9.47 -13.25 0.02
N TYR A 52 10.37 -12.61 0.78
CA TYR A 52 11.26 -11.58 0.24
C TYR A 52 12.28 -12.15 -0.77
N PHE A 53 12.77 -13.37 -0.52
CA PHE A 53 13.64 -14.09 -1.45
C PHE A 53 12.80 -15.05 -2.30
N GLY A 54 13.06 -15.06 -3.61
CA GLY A 54 12.35 -15.89 -4.59
C GLY A 54 11.76 -15.07 -5.74
N LYS A 55 11.18 -15.75 -6.73
CA LYS A 55 10.53 -15.13 -7.88
C LYS A 55 9.19 -15.82 -8.16
N VAL A 56 8.17 -15.02 -8.45
CA VAL A 56 6.82 -15.50 -8.79
C VAL A 56 6.27 -14.75 -10.00
N GLY A 57 5.39 -15.41 -10.77
CA GLY A 57 4.70 -14.81 -11.92
C GLY A 57 5.53 -14.60 -13.20
N MET A 58 4.87 -14.10 -14.25
CA MET A 58 5.47 -13.79 -15.57
C MET A 58 5.76 -12.28 -15.71
N ARG A 59 6.78 -11.91 -16.49
CA ARG A 59 7.20 -10.51 -16.64
C ARG A 59 6.47 -9.84 -17.82
N HIS A 60 5.99 -8.61 -17.61
CA HIS A 60 5.27 -7.81 -18.61
C HIS A 60 6.03 -6.52 -18.94
N TYR A 61 6.37 -6.30 -20.22
CA TYR A 61 7.15 -5.15 -20.69
C TYR A 61 6.24 -4.05 -21.24
N HIS A 62 6.68 -2.77 -21.14
CA HIS A 62 5.96 -1.59 -21.67
C HIS A 62 4.47 -1.50 -21.30
N LEU A 63 4.15 -1.72 -20.02
CA LEU A 63 2.79 -1.68 -19.49
C LEU A 63 2.12 -0.30 -19.65
N LYS A 64 1.17 -0.17 -20.59
CA LYS A 64 0.30 1.00 -20.75
C LYS A 64 -0.99 0.81 -19.96
N ARG A 65 -1.12 1.49 -18.81
CA ARG A 65 -2.23 1.29 -17.86
C ARG A 65 -3.61 1.83 -18.31
N ASN A 66 -3.66 2.71 -19.32
CA ASN A 66 -4.88 3.49 -19.64
C ASN A 66 -5.60 3.07 -20.94
N GLN A 67 -5.06 2.14 -21.73
CA GLN A 67 -5.49 1.90 -23.12
C GLN A 67 -6.78 1.07 -23.27
N SER A 68 -7.46 0.75 -22.17
CA SER A 68 -8.63 -0.13 -22.11
C SER A 68 -9.78 0.48 -21.29
N PHE A 69 -9.75 1.80 -21.05
CA PHE A 69 -10.41 2.35 -19.86
C PHE A 69 -11.80 2.95 -20.13
N CYS A 70 -12.83 2.11 -19.97
CA CYS A 70 -14.14 2.55 -19.47
C CYS A 70 -14.04 2.71 -17.95
N PRO A 71 -14.42 3.87 -17.36
CA PRO A 71 -14.25 4.12 -15.94
C PRO A 71 -15.23 3.28 -15.13
N THR A 72 -14.77 2.11 -14.75
CA THR A 72 -15.55 1.21 -13.94
C THR A 72 -15.34 1.59 -12.49
N VAL A 73 -16.34 2.28 -11.95
CA VAL A 73 -16.47 2.71 -10.56
C VAL A 73 -17.18 1.58 -9.82
N ASN A 74 -16.49 0.46 -9.64
CA ASN A 74 -16.97 -0.53 -8.71
C ASN A 74 -16.79 0.07 -7.31
N LEU A 75 -17.88 0.47 -6.65
CA LEU A 75 -17.92 1.19 -5.36
C LEU A 75 -17.38 0.34 -4.21
N ASP A 76 -17.30 -0.97 -4.46
CA ASP A 76 -16.49 -1.89 -3.69
C ASP A 76 -15.04 -1.41 -3.58
N LYS A 77 -14.44 -0.86 -4.66
CA LYS A 77 -13.05 -0.32 -4.70
C LYS A 77 -12.81 0.72 -3.63
N LEU A 78 -13.87 1.37 -3.20
CA LEU A 78 -13.78 2.51 -2.32
C LEU A 78 -14.25 2.12 -0.91
N GLY A 79 -14.49 0.83 -0.64
CA GLY A 79 -14.83 0.31 0.67
C GLY A 79 -16.33 0.29 0.99
N TYR A 80 -17.21 0.09 -0.01
CA TYR A 80 -18.68 -0.01 0.12
C TYR A 80 -19.29 -1.15 -0.72
N TYR A 81 -20.27 -1.91 -0.20
CA TYR A 81 -20.89 -3.06 -0.94
C TYR A 81 -22.36 -2.93 -1.11
N LYS A 82 -22.92 -2.44 -0.03
CA LYS A 82 -24.24 -1.99 -0.12
C LYS A 82 -24.16 -0.61 -0.75
N VAL A 83 -24.38 -0.59 -2.06
CA VAL A 83 -24.73 0.63 -2.76
C VAL A 83 -26.15 0.95 -2.34
N LEU A 84 -26.23 1.81 -1.34
CA LEU A 84 -27.46 2.29 -0.74
C LEU A 84 -28.00 3.45 -1.59
N GLY A 85 -29.28 3.37 -1.96
CA GLY A 85 -29.90 4.30 -2.90
C GLY A 85 -30.26 5.68 -2.34
N LYS A 86 -29.55 6.20 -1.33
CA LYS A 86 -29.80 7.54 -0.78
C LYS A 86 -29.30 8.60 -1.78
N GLY A 87 -30.19 9.43 -2.36
CA GLY A 87 -29.85 10.53 -3.30
C GLY A 87 -30.41 10.42 -4.75
N LYS A 88 -30.04 11.34 -5.67
CA LYS A 88 -30.42 11.42 -7.12
C LYS A 88 -29.15 11.48 -8.06
N LEU A 89 -29.21 11.10 -9.36
CA LEU A 89 -28.07 10.89 -10.33
C LEU A 89 -28.17 11.71 -11.67
N PRO A 90 -27.06 11.96 -12.41
CA PRO A 90 -27.02 12.68 -13.71
C PRO A 90 -27.06 11.77 -14.98
N LYS A 91 -27.34 12.33 -16.19
CA LYS A 91 -27.53 11.61 -17.48
C LYS A 91 -26.20 11.25 -18.24
N GLN A 92 -25.32 10.37 -17.70
CA GLN A 92 -24.04 9.89 -18.34
C GLN A 92 -23.71 8.39 -17.99
N PRO A 93 -23.00 7.61 -18.84
CA PRO A 93 -22.83 6.17 -18.65
C PRO A 93 -21.57 5.75 -17.85
N VAL A 94 -21.75 4.89 -16.84
CA VAL A 94 -20.67 4.41 -15.95
C VAL A 94 -20.93 2.97 -15.50
N ILE A 95 -19.90 2.13 -15.42
CA ILE A 95 -20.05 0.75 -14.96
C ILE A 95 -19.84 0.72 -13.45
N VAL A 96 -20.95 0.55 -12.73
CA VAL A 96 -21.00 0.49 -11.28
C VAL A 96 -21.30 -0.93 -10.91
N LYS A 97 -20.35 -1.55 -10.24
CA LYS A 97 -20.54 -2.89 -9.75
C LYS A 97 -20.56 -2.82 -8.21
N ALA A 98 -21.36 -3.67 -7.56
CA ALA A 98 -21.54 -3.90 -6.12
C ALA A 98 -22.57 -5.07 -5.94
N LYS A 99 -23.27 -5.24 -4.80
CA LYS A 99 -24.01 -6.51 -4.50
C LYS A 99 -25.50 -6.37 -4.27
N PHE A 100 -25.90 -6.30 -3.04
CA PHE A 100 -25.69 -5.08 -2.31
C PHE A 100 -26.25 -3.83 -2.99
N PHE A 101 -26.93 -3.95 -4.11
CA PHE A 101 -27.71 -2.93 -4.72
C PHE A 101 -29.03 -3.02 -3.98
N SER A 102 -29.26 -2.04 -3.13
CA SER A 102 -30.63 -1.83 -2.70
C SER A 102 -31.50 -1.73 -3.96
N ARG A 103 -32.73 -2.27 -3.94
CA ARG A 103 -33.64 -2.19 -5.10
C ARG A 103 -33.70 -0.78 -5.70
N ARG A 104 -33.74 0.22 -4.81
CA ARG A 104 -33.70 1.66 -5.13
C ARG A 104 -32.42 2.16 -5.83
N ALA A 105 -31.28 1.50 -5.71
CA ALA A 105 -30.04 1.87 -6.39
C ALA A 105 -29.98 1.34 -7.84
N GLU A 106 -30.62 0.20 -8.11
CA GLU A 106 -30.49 -0.48 -9.40
C GLU A 106 -31.36 0.14 -10.51
N GLU A 107 -32.62 0.49 -10.20
CA GLU A 107 -33.55 1.19 -11.11
C GLU A 107 -32.93 2.49 -11.65
N LYS A 108 -32.10 3.17 -10.85
CA LYS A 108 -31.50 4.46 -11.21
C LYS A 108 -30.29 4.36 -12.12
N ILE A 109 -29.46 3.33 -11.99
CA ILE A 109 -28.21 3.20 -12.77
C ILE A 109 -28.52 2.75 -14.22
N LYS A 110 -29.58 1.95 -14.42
CA LYS A 110 -30.01 1.49 -15.75
C LYS A 110 -30.71 2.59 -16.58
N GLY A 111 -31.51 3.48 -15.96
CA GLY A 111 -32.21 4.59 -16.65
C GLY A 111 -31.33 5.65 -17.33
N VAL A 112 -30.01 5.56 -17.19
CA VAL A 112 -29.00 6.49 -17.75
C VAL A 112 -27.96 5.82 -18.68
N GLY A 113 -28.12 4.54 -19.00
CA GLY A 113 -27.28 3.81 -19.98
C GLY A 113 -25.98 3.21 -19.44
N GLY A 114 -25.80 3.11 -18.11
CA GLY A 114 -24.66 2.48 -17.44
C GLY A 114 -24.95 1.04 -16.99
N ALA A 115 -23.91 0.28 -16.64
CA ALA A 115 -24.06 -1.12 -16.27
C ALA A 115 -23.94 -1.32 -14.75
N CYS A 116 -25.09 -1.59 -14.14
CA CYS A 116 -25.24 -2.06 -12.76
C CYS A 116 -24.94 -3.54 -12.76
N VAL A 117 -23.67 -3.86 -12.58
CA VAL A 117 -23.32 -5.27 -12.59
C VAL A 117 -23.34 -5.66 -11.14
N LEU A 118 -24.50 -6.21 -10.72
CA LEU A 118 -24.70 -7.02 -9.51
C LEU A 118 -23.51 -8.00 -9.44
N VAL A 119 -22.37 -7.58 -8.91
CA VAL A 119 -21.17 -8.39 -8.67
C VAL A 119 -21.39 -8.95 -7.30
N ALA A 120 -22.36 -9.85 -7.33
CA ALA A 120 -22.79 -10.77 -6.31
C ALA A 120 -21.86 -10.86 -5.10
#